data_AF-A0A5B0QVN4-F1
#
_entry.id   AF-A0A5B0QVN4-F1
#
_cell.length_a   1.000
_cell.length_b   1.000
_cell.length_c   1.000
_cell.angle_alpha   90.00
_cell.angle_beta   90.00
_cell.angle_gamma   90.00
#
_symmetry.space_group_name_H-M   'P 1'
#
loop_
_entity.id
_entity.type
_entity.pdbx_description
1 polymer ?
#
loop_
_entity_poly.entity_id
_entity_poly.type
_entity_poly.pdbx_seq_one_letter_code
_entity_poly.pdbx_strand_id
1 'polypeptide(L)'
;MLKRASKLQSCISAFCEKYDEYNLEPHEWLKLDQLCNFMGLLYDATNTISPENTVTLLLAAPVYIMMMKELHETTTRYNAQDLIPSAIEMLNKLRGYFNAAIKKPVYLCATLLDPRIKEGLLDRPGVLETLNLTKETILENFKIEAQKFTSDRYNEDQTNDNPNSNTPQNTFKSSIFTKKRRKITSLNNEIKDYFASETEDKSCDPLLYWKANSTQLPSLANMTRKFLAVPASREGFLCRPSHTRLHTKSHVHQNP
;
A
#
# COMPACT_ATOMS: atom_id res chain seq x y z
N MET A 1 -11.83 14.28 -18.06
CA MET A 1 -12.91 14.96 -18.80
C MET A 1 -13.50 16.13 -18.01
N LEU A 2 -14.08 15.91 -16.83
CA LEU A 2 -14.76 16.96 -16.03
C LEU A 2 -13.85 18.16 -15.68
N LYS A 3 -12.64 17.92 -15.16
CA LYS A 3 -11.64 18.99 -14.91
C LYS A 3 -11.30 19.80 -16.18
N ARG A 4 -11.36 19.20 -17.37
CA ARG A 4 -11.13 19.89 -18.63
C ARG A 4 -12.34 20.74 -19.03
N ALA A 5 -13.56 20.25 -18.79
CA ALA A 5 -14.79 21.01 -19.01
C ALA A 5 -14.83 22.25 -18.12
N SER A 6 -14.49 22.12 -16.84
CA SER A 6 -14.37 23.28 -15.92
C SER A 6 -13.35 24.33 -16.42
N LYS A 7 -12.17 23.91 -16.89
CA LYS A 7 -11.18 24.83 -17.50
C LYS A 7 -11.66 25.53 -18.77
N LEU A 8 -12.61 24.93 -19.48
CA LEU A 8 -13.16 25.45 -20.73
C LEU A 8 -14.51 26.14 -20.52
N GLN A 9 -14.91 26.43 -19.28
CA GLN A 9 -16.21 26.99 -18.94
C GLN A 9 -16.55 28.21 -19.80
N SER A 10 -15.64 29.19 -19.92
CA SER A 10 -15.88 30.40 -20.72
C SER A 10 -16.15 30.09 -22.20
N CYS A 11 -15.44 29.11 -22.76
CA CYS A 11 -15.65 28.69 -24.15
C CYS A 11 -16.97 27.92 -24.32
N ILE A 12 -17.31 27.09 -23.34
CA ILE A 12 -18.56 26.31 -23.33
C ILE A 12 -19.76 27.26 -23.22
N SER A 13 -19.72 28.22 -22.29
CA SER A 13 -20.76 29.24 -22.14
C SER A 13 -20.94 30.07 -23.42
N ALA A 14 -19.84 30.55 -24.03
CA ALA A 14 -19.90 31.29 -25.28
C ALA A 14 -20.45 30.46 -26.46
N PHE A 15 -20.18 29.15 -26.48
CA PHE A 15 -20.75 28.24 -27.48
C PHE A 15 -22.26 28.02 -27.24
N CYS A 16 -22.67 27.85 -25.97
CA CYS A 16 -24.05 27.62 -25.59
C CYS A 16 -24.94 28.87 -25.66
N GLU A 17 -24.39 30.08 -25.88
CA GLU A 17 -25.20 31.27 -26.19
C GLU A 17 -26.11 31.07 -27.41
N LYS A 18 -25.72 30.18 -28.34
CA LYS A 18 -26.54 29.80 -29.52
C LYS A 18 -27.47 28.62 -29.26
N TYR A 19 -27.29 27.91 -28.15
CA TYR A 19 -27.98 26.67 -27.79
C TYR A 19 -28.25 26.65 -26.27
N ASP A 20 -29.18 27.52 -25.85
CA ASP A 20 -29.44 27.80 -24.44
C ASP A 20 -29.86 26.55 -23.63
N GLU A 21 -30.48 25.56 -24.30
CA GLU A 21 -30.87 24.28 -23.71
C GLU A 21 -29.71 23.43 -23.15
N TYR A 22 -28.46 23.70 -23.57
CA TYR A 22 -27.26 23.02 -23.07
C TYR A 22 -26.38 23.89 -22.18
N ASN A 23 -26.81 25.12 -21.89
CA ASN A 23 -26.05 25.99 -21.02
C ASN A 23 -26.23 25.55 -19.56
N LEU A 24 -25.11 25.44 -18.85
CA LEU A 24 -25.14 25.09 -17.43
C LEU A 24 -25.29 26.35 -16.59
N GLU A 25 -26.21 26.34 -15.64
CA GLU A 25 -26.38 27.41 -14.68
C GLU A 25 -25.19 27.47 -13.71
N PRO A 26 -24.92 28.63 -13.07
CA PRO A 26 -23.83 28.77 -12.10
C PRO A 26 -23.84 27.70 -10.99
N HIS A 27 -25.04 27.28 -10.56
CA HIS A 27 -25.19 26.26 -9.53
C HIS A 27 -24.83 24.85 -10.03
N GLU A 28 -24.97 24.57 -11.33
CA GLU A 28 -24.59 23.29 -11.96
C GLU A 28 -23.08 23.21 -12.17
N TRP A 29 -22.43 24.33 -12.50
CA TRP A 29 -20.96 24.42 -12.51
C TRP A 29 -20.36 24.17 -11.12
N LEU A 30 -21.03 24.64 -10.06
CA LEU A 30 -20.63 24.32 -8.68
C LEU A 30 -20.74 22.81 -8.41
N LYS A 31 -21.82 22.15 -8.84
CA LYS A 31 -21.96 20.68 -8.74
C LYS A 31 -20.85 19.95 -9.50
N LEU A 32 -20.47 20.44 -10.68
CA LEU A 32 -19.38 19.88 -11.48
C LEU A 32 -18.02 19.98 -10.74
N ASP A 33 -17.76 21.09 -10.07
CA ASP A 33 -16.52 21.27 -9.29
C ASP A 33 -16.49 20.34 -8.07
N GLN A 34 -17.61 20.24 -7.34
CA GLN A 34 -17.78 19.29 -6.23
C GLN A 34 -17.52 17.85 -6.68
N LEU A 35 -18.05 17.46 -7.84
CA LEU A 35 -17.80 16.15 -8.43
C LEU A 35 -16.33 15.96 -8.83
N CYS A 36 -15.67 17.00 -9.36
CA CYS A 36 -14.25 16.96 -9.69
C CYS A 36 -13.38 16.76 -8.45
N ASN A 37 -13.71 17.41 -7.35
CA ASN A 37 -13.00 17.29 -6.08
C ASN A 37 -13.21 15.89 -5.48
N PHE A 38 -14.44 15.39 -5.48
CA PHE A 38 -14.77 14.03 -5.07
C PHE A 38 -14.01 12.96 -5.87
N MET A 39 -14.03 13.07 -7.20
CA MET A 39 -13.31 12.13 -8.07
C MET A 39 -11.79 12.28 -7.97
N GLY A 40 -11.29 13.46 -7.58
CA GLY A 40 -9.89 13.72 -7.30
C GLY A 40 -9.35 12.79 -6.22
N LEU A 41 -10.11 12.58 -5.15
CA LEU A 41 -9.77 11.64 -4.08
C LEU A 41 -9.51 10.21 -4.61
N LEU A 42 -10.44 9.71 -5.43
CA LEU A 42 -10.35 8.36 -5.99
C LEU A 42 -9.17 8.23 -6.95
N TYR A 43 -8.91 9.31 -7.70
CA TYR A 43 -7.77 9.38 -8.61
C TYR A 43 -6.45 9.31 -7.82
N ASP A 44 -6.30 10.07 -6.75
CA ASP A 44 -5.10 10.07 -5.92
C ASP A 44 -4.89 8.71 -5.22
N ALA A 45 -5.97 8.11 -4.71
CA ALA A 45 -5.92 6.76 -4.15
C ALA A 45 -5.49 5.71 -5.19
N THR A 46 -6.04 5.78 -6.41
CA THR A 46 -5.69 4.89 -7.53
C THR A 46 -4.23 5.03 -7.91
N ASN A 47 -3.72 6.26 -8.04
CA ASN A 47 -2.31 6.50 -8.35
C ASN A 47 -1.37 6.03 -7.24
N THR A 48 -1.84 6.02 -5.98
CA THR A 48 -1.07 5.52 -4.84
C THR A 48 -0.91 4.00 -4.87
N ILE A 49 -1.92 3.25 -5.36
CA ILE A 49 -1.93 1.77 -5.40
C ILE A 49 -1.69 1.17 -6.78
N SER A 50 -1.65 1.98 -7.84
CA SER A 50 -1.32 1.58 -9.21
C SER A 50 0.05 2.09 -9.74
N PRO A 51 1.11 2.34 -8.93
CA PRO A 51 2.42 2.58 -9.52
C PRO A 51 2.95 1.29 -10.16
N GLU A 52 3.41 1.40 -11.40
CA GLU A 52 3.92 0.30 -12.23
C GLU A 52 5.06 -0.51 -11.58
N ASN A 53 5.72 0.00 -10.53
CA ASN A 53 6.95 -0.56 -9.98
C ASN A 53 7.02 -0.63 -8.43
N THR A 54 5.92 -0.49 -7.69
CA THR A 54 6.01 -0.47 -6.21
C THR A 54 5.20 -1.56 -5.54
N VAL A 55 5.57 -1.87 -4.30
CA VAL A 55 4.86 -2.84 -3.49
C VAL A 55 3.54 -2.25 -3.01
N THR A 56 2.53 -2.44 -3.84
CA THR A 56 1.20 -1.88 -3.66
C THR A 56 0.42 -2.56 -2.54
N LEU A 57 0.79 -3.79 -2.17
CA LEU A 57 0.11 -4.53 -1.10
C LEU A 57 0.37 -3.97 0.30
N LEU A 58 1.54 -3.37 0.54
CA LEU A 58 1.88 -2.68 1.79
C LEU A 58 0.94 -1.48 2.06
N LEU A 59 0.49 -0.83 0.98
CA LEU A 59 -0.34 0.37 1.04
C LEU A 59 -1.84 0.08 0.94
N ALA A 60 -2.22 -1.18 0.66
CA ALA A 60 -3.61 -1.53 0.42
C ALA A 60 -4.52 -1.17 1.60
N ALA A 61 -4.25 -1.66 2.82
CA ALA A 61 -5.09 -1.36 3.98
C ALA A 61 -5.10 0.16 4.32
N PRO A 62 -3.95 0.86 4.38
CA PRO A 62 -3.93 2.31 4.58
C PRO A 62 -4.78 3.09 3.57
N VAL A 63 -4.70 2.73 2.28
CA VAL A 63 -5.46 3.42 1.22
C VAL A 63 -6.95 3.17 1.35
N TYR A 64 -7.38 1.93 1.64
CA TYR A 64 -8.80 1.67 1.89
C TYR A 64 -9.34 2.46 3.10
N ILE A 65 -8.59 2.48 4.20
CA ILE A 65 -8.96 3.22 5.41
C ILE A 65 -9.07 4.72 5.10
N MET A 66 -8.07 5.28 4.42
CA MET A 66 -8.06 6.68 3.98
C MET A 66 -9.25 7.00 3.07
N MET A 67 -9.49 6.17 2.05
CA MET A 67 -10.62 6.36 1.13
C MET A 67 -11.96 6.33 1.87
N MET A 68 -12.18 5.38 2.77
CA MET A 68 -13.44 5.31 3.54
C MET A 68 -13.65 6.56 4.41
N LYS A 69 -12.59 7.02 5.09
CA LYS A 69 -12.63 8.24 5.91
C LYS A 69 -12.99 9.46 5.06
N GLU A 70 -12.28 9.67 3.97
CA GLU A 70 -12.45 10.84 3.11
C GLU A 70 -13.80 10.84 2.36
N LEU A 71 -14.30 9.66 1.98
CA LEU A 71 -15.64 9.52 1.43
C LEU A 71 -16.72 9.86 2.46
N HIS A 72 -16.53 9.43 3.71
CA HIS A 72 -17.44 9.79 4.79
C HIS A 72 -17.44 11.31 5.03
N GLU A 73 -16.28 11.95 5.10
CA GLU A 73 -16.17 13.40 5.21
C GLU A 73 -16.78 14.14 4.01
N THR A 74 -16.64 13.60 2.81
CA THR A 74 -17.27 14.15 1.60
C THR A 74 -18.80 14.11 1.72
N THR A 75 -19.37 13.03 2.24
CA THR A 75 -20.84 12.93 2.44
C THR A 75 -21.38 13.94 3.46
N THR A 76 -20.54 14.49 4.32
CA THR A 76 -20.94 15.49 5.33
C THR A 76 -20.60 16.93 4.92
N ARG A 77 -19.63 17.14 4.03
CA ARG A 77 -19.11 18.46 3.66
C ARG A 77 -19.92 19.18 2.57
N TYR A 78 -20.47 18.45 1.61
CA TYR A 78 -21.18 19.07 0.49
C TYR A 78 -22.70 19.06 0.71
N ASN A 79 -23.34 20.21 0.51
CA ASN A 79 -24.81 20.32 0.33
C ASN A 79 -25.29 19.73 -1.02
N ALA A 80 -24.49 18.87 -1.65
CA ALA A 80 -24.79 18.24 -2.92
C ALA A 80 -25.71 17.03 -2.70
N GLN A 81 -26.98 17.29 -2.36
CA GLN A 81 -27.99 16.25 -2.14
C GLN A 81 -28.06 15.22 -3.26
N ASP A 82 -27.78 15.63 -4.50
CA ASP A 82 -27.77 14.75 -5.66
C ASP A 82 -26.57 13.79 -5.69
N LEU A 83 -25.42 14.18 -5.10
CA LEU A 83 -24.20 13.36 -5.08
C LEU A 83 -24.17 12.39 -3.89
N ILE A 84 -24.89 12.71 -2.81
CA ILE A 84 -24.92 11.92 -1.58
C ILE A 84 -25.36 10.45 -1.84
N PRO A 85 -26.43 10.16 -2.60
CA PRO A 85 -26.83 8.77 -2.89
C PRO A 85 -25.72 7.96 -3.58
N SER A 86 -25.08 8.54 -4.60
CA SER A 86 -23.98 7.87 -5.31
C SER A 86 -22.76 7.69 -4.43
N ALA A 87 -22.42 8.68 -3.60
CA ALA A 87 -21.32 8.57 -2.64
C ALA A 87 -21.57 7.48 -1.58
N ILE A 88 -22.81 7.36 -1.07
CA ILE A 88 -23.21 6.30 -0.14
C ILE A 88 -23.12 4.93 -0.80
N GLU A 89 -23.62 4.77 -2.03
CA GLU A 89 -23.52 3.50 -2.75
C GLU A 89 -22.06 3.08 -2.96
N MET A 90 -21.22 4.05 -3.33
CA MET A 90 -19.79 3.81 -3.51
C MET A 90 -19.10 3.45 -2.20
N LEU A 91 -19.41 4.12 -1.09
CA LEU A 91 -18.90 3.80 0.23
C LEU A 91 -19.31 2.39 0.66
N ASN A 92 -20.57 1.99 0.39
CA ASN A 92 -21.04 0.64 0.67
C ASN A 92 -20.29 -0.43 -0.14
N LYS A 93 -20.05 -0.20 -1.44
CA LYS A 93 -19.25 -1.10 -2.28
C LYS A 93 -17.80 -1.19 -1.78
N LEU A 94 -17.18 -0.04 -1.49
CA LEU A 94 -15.81 0.02 -1.01
C LEU A 94 -15.66 -0.71 0.32
N ARG A 95 -16.58 -0.50 1.27
CA ARG A 95 -16.62 -1.21 2.55
C ARG A 95 -16.80 -2.71 2.35
N GLY A 96 -17.63 -3.14 1.41
CA GLY A 96 -17.79 -4.54 1.04
C GLY A 96 -16.48 -5.18 0.57
N TYR A 97 -15.77 -4.53 -0.36
CA TYR A 97 -14.47 -5.00 -0.83
C TYR A 97 -13.41 -5.00 0.27
N PHE A 98 -13.36 -3.94 1.08
CA PHE A 98 -12.43 -3.83 2.18
C PHE A 98 -12.64 -4.92 3.22
N ASN A 99 -13.88 -5.15 3.65
CA ASN A 99 -14.22 -6.19 4.62
C ASN A 99 -13.87 -7.58 4.09
N ALA A 100 -14.01 -7.83 2.79
CA ALA A 100 -13.58 -9.08 2.17
C ALA A 100 -12.05 -9.20 2.10
N ALA A 101 -11.35 -8.10 1.84
CA ALA A 101 -9.88 -8.06 1.77
C ALA A 101 -9.26 -8.26 3.16
N ILE A 102 -9.71 -7.51 4.17
CA ILE A 102 -9.10 -7.46 5.51
C ILE A 102 -9.20 -8.78 6.27
N LYS A 103 -10.18 -9.64 5.93
CA LYS A 103 -10.28 -11.03 6.42
C LYS A 103 -9.05 -11.87 6.05
N LYS A 104 -8.34 -11.51 4.98
CA LYS A 104 -7.11 -12.20 4.58
C LYS A 104 -5.93 -11.55 5.33
N PRO A 105 -5.14 -12.34 6.10
CA PRO A 105 -4.07 -11.80 6.93
C PRO A 105 -3.02 -11.03 6.11
N VAL A 106 -2.84 -11.40 4.84
CA VAL A 106 -1.86 -10.80 3.92
C VAL A 106 -1.95 -9.27 3.84
N TYR A 107 -3.13 -8.66 3.86
CA TYR A 107 -3.26 -7.20 3.69
C TYR A 107 -2.80 -6.42 4.92
N LEU A 108 -3.26 -6.82 6.10
CA LEU A 108 -2.82 -6.20 7.37
C LEU A 108 -1.37 -6.53 7.66
N CYS A 109 -0.96 -7.77 7.46
CA CYS A 109 0.40 -8.17 7.73
C CYS A 109 1.41 -7.48 6.79
N ALA A 110 1.09 -7.35 5.50
CA ALA A 110 1.91 -6.56 4.58
C ALA A 110 2.04 -5.12 5.08
N THR A 111 0.92 -4.49 5.47
CA THR A 111 0.94 -3.11 6.00
C THR A 111 1.84 -2.97 7.24
N LEU A 112 1.76 -3.91 8.18
CA LEU A 112 2.59 -3.90 9.39
C LEU A 112 4.09 -4.13 9.07
N LEU A 113 4.41 -4.84 7.99
CA LEU A 113 5.77 -5.03 7.50
C LEU A 113 6.33 -3.82 6.73
N ASP A 114 5.53 -2.78 6.49
CA ASP A 114 6.06 -1.53 5.98
C ASP A 114 6.80 -0.78 7.10
N PRO A 115 8.12 -0.56 7.00
CA PRO A 115 8.90 0.06 8.07
C PRO A 115 8.53 1.53 8.32
N ARG A 116 7.79 2.15 7.40
CA ARG A 116 7.29 3.54 7.52
C ARG A 116 5.95 3.60 8.25
N ILE A 117 5.24 2.48 8.33
CA ILE A 117 3.88 2.40 8.88
C ILE A 117 3.87 1.66 10.22
N LYS A 118 4.35 0.41 10.24
CA LYS A 118 4.34 -0.49 11.41
C LYS A 118 2.99 -0.45 12.14
N GLU A 119 3.01 -0.42 13.47
CA GLU A 119 1.81 -0.28 14.31
C GLU A 119 1.21 1.13 14.28
N GLY A 120 1.93 2.13 13.77
CA GLY A 120 1.50 3.53 13.78
C GLY A 120 0.22 3.80 12.98
N LEU A 121 -0.22 2.87 12.13
CA LEU A 121 -1.56 2.91 11.52
C LEU A 121 -2.65 2.61 12.54
N LEU A 122 -2.44 1.64 13.43
CA LEU A 122 -3.43 1.16 14.40
C LEU A 122 -3.67 2.18 15.52
N ASP A 123 -2.66 3.00 15.80
CA ASP A 123 -2.74 4.06 16.82
C ASP A 123 -3.51 5.30 16.31
N ARG A 124 -3.90 5.34 15.03
CA ARG A 124 -4.68 6.46 14.48
C ARG A 124 -6.15 6.37 14.93
N PRO A 125 -6.77 7.51 15.30
CA PRO A 125 -8.18 7.54 15.70
C PRO A 125 -9.11 6.96 14.63
N GLY A 126 -10.07 6.14 15.04
CA GLY A 126 -11.10 5.54 14.17
C GLY A 126 -10.63 4.36 13.30
N VAL A 127 -9.33 4.02 13.30
CA VAL A 127 -8.82 2.91 12.46
C VAL A 127 -9.29 1.55 12.97
N LEU A 128 -9.18 1.28 14.28
CA LEU A 128 -9.63 0.00 14.85
C LEU A 128 -11.15 -0.18 14.71
N GLU A 129 -11.93 0.91 14.81
CA GLU A 129 -13.37 0.92 14.55
C GLU A 129 -13.68 0.58 13.09
N THR A 130 -12.94 1.19 12.16
CA THR A 130 -13.06 0.93 10.72
C THR A 130 -12.70 -0.51 10.37
N LEU A 131 -11.69 -1.08 11.04
CA LEU A 131 -11.27 -2.47 10.87
C LEU A 131 -12.23 -3.46 11.54
N ASN A 132 -13.03 -3.01 12.51
CA ASN A 132 -13.85 -3.84 13.39
C ASN A 132 -13.02 -4.97 14.04
N LEU A 133 -11.80 -4.63 14.48
CA LEU A 133 -10.83 -5.53 15.10
C LEU A 133 -10.08 -4.82 16.22
N THR A 134 -9.65 -5.56 17.24
CA THR A 134 -8.77 -5.00 18.29
C THR A 134 -7.30 -5.08 17.88
N LYS A 135 -6.47 -4.20 18.44
CA LYS A 135 -5.03 -4.19 18.20
C LYS A 135 -4.40 -5.56 18.54
N GLU A 136 -4.82 -6.17 19.64
CA GLU A 136 -4.34 -7.47 20.11
C GLU A 136 -4.64 -8.58 19.11
N THR A 137 -5.86 -8.60 18.55
CA THR A 137 -6.26 -9.59 17.54
C THR A 137 -5.43 -9.45 16.26
N ILE A 138 -5.17 -8.21 15.84
CA ILE A 138 -4.36 -7.93 14.66
C ILE A 138 -2.91 -8.41 14.88
N LEU A 139 -2.32 -8.10 16.02
CA LEU A 139 -0.96 -8.50 16.36
C LEU A 139 -0.83 -10.02 16.54
N GLU A 140 -1.85 -10.68 17.10
CA GLU A 140 -1.83 -12.13 17.24
C GLU A 140 -1.93 -12.83 15.88
N ASN A 141 -2.82 -12.37 15.00
CA ASN A 141 -2.89 -12.85 13.62
C ASN A 141 -1.56 -12.63 12.87
N PHE A 142 -0.89 -11.50 13.12
CA PHE A 142 0.44 -11.24 12.57
C PHE A 142 1.48 -12.25 13.04
N LYS A 143 1.52 -12.57 14.35
CA LYS A 143 2.43 -13.59 14.88
C LYS A 143 2.17 -14.96 14.28
N ILE A 144 0.90 -15.37 14.20
CA ILE A 144 0.49 -16.65 13.60
C ILE A 144 0.95 -16.72 12.13
N GLU A 145 0.81 -15.63 11.39
CA GLU A 145 1.26 -15.59 10.00
C GLU A 145 2.78 -15.62 9.90
N ALA A 146 3.49 -14.88 10.75
CA ALA A 146 4.95 -14.86 10.80
C ALA A 146 5.56 -16.23 11.15
N GLN A 147 4.87 -17.03 11.97
CA GLN A 147 5.29 -18.41 12.30
C GLN A 147 5.40 -19.32 11.06
N LYS A 148 4.66 -19.04 10.00
CA LYS A 148 4.76 -19.80 8.73
C LYS A 148 6.06 -19.53 7.98
N PHE A 149 6.78 -18.47 8.36
CA PHE A 149 8.03 -18.03 7.73
C PHE A 149 9.24 -18.15 8.67
N THR A 150 9.04 -18.77 9.84
CA THR A 150 10.11 -19.01 10.81
C THR A 150 11.24 -19.77 10.14
N SER A 151 12.47 -19.25 10.26
CA SER A 151 13.65 -19.91 9.72
C SER A 151 14.07 -21.07 10.62
N ASP A 152 14.53 -22.18 10.03
CA ASP A 152 15.08 -23.35 10.77
C ASP A 152 16.20 -22.98 11.75
N ARG A 153 16.82 -21.81 11.59
CA ARG A 153 17.82 -21.23 12.49
C ARG A 153 17.38 -21.12 13.96
N TYR A 154 16.08 -21.03 14.24
CA TYR A 154 15.58 -20.99 15.62
C TYR A 154 15.50 -22.38 16.28
N ASN A 155 15.52 -23.46 15.49
CA ASN A 155 15.46 -24.83 16.00
C ASN A 155 16.86 -25.37 16.35
N GLU A 156 17.93 -24.86 15.72
CA GLU A 156 19.32 -25.25 16.03
C GLU A 156 19.79 -24.73 17.40
N ASP A 157 19.32 -23.57 17.85
CA ASP A 157 19.71 -22.98 19.14
C ASP A 157 19.03 -23.64 20.36
N GLN A 158 18.03 -24.52 20.18
CA GLN A 158 17.38 -25.24 21.30
C GLN A 158 17.99 -26.61 21.62
N THR A 159 18.93 -27.11 20.81
CA THR A 159 19.43 -28.49 20.97
C THR A 159 20.93 -28.64 21.21
N ASN A 160 21.74 -27.57 21.20
CA ASN A 160 23.18 -27.71 21.41
C ASN A 160 23.76 -26.64 22.36
N ASP A 161 23.41 -26.75 23.64
CA ASP A 161 24.34 -26.35 24.71
C ASP A 161 25.41 -27.45 24.83
N ASN A 162 26.39 -27.44 23.93
CA ASN A 162 27.63 -28.18 24.13
C ASN A 162 28.82 -27.25 23.83
N PRO A 163 29.53 -26.75 24.87
CA PRO A 163 30.61 -25.80 24.68
C PRO A 163 31.89 -26.57 24.34
N ASN A 164 32.06 -26.97 23.07
CA ASN A 164 33.39 -27.36 22.61
C ASN A 164 33.55 -27.24 21.09
N SER A 165 33.94 -26.04 20.63
CA SER A 165 34.74 -25.95 19.41
C SER A 165 35.83 -24.89 19.58
N ASN A 166 37.03 -25.37 19.92
CA ASN A 166 38.25 -24.57 19.89
C ASN A 166 38.60 -24.29 18.43
N THR A 167 38.32 -23.08 17.96
CA THR A 167 38.87 -22.57 16.69
C THR A 167 39.68 -21.31 17.01
N PRO A 168 40.99 -21.26 16.71
CA PRO A 168 41.83 -20.13 17.07
C PRO A 168 41.58 -18.97 16.09
N GLN A 169 40.73 -18.01 16.47
CA GLN A 169 40.54 -16.76 15.73
C GLN A 169 41.41 -15.64 16.31
N ASN A 170 42.27 -15.13 15.44
CA ASN A 170 43.26 -14.07 15.65
C ASN A 170 42.66 -12.83 16.37
N THR A 171 43.16 -12.54 17.57
CA THR A 171 42.41 -11.91 18.67
C THR A 171 42.58 -10.39 18.80
N PHE A 172 43.06 -9.67 17.77
CA PHE A 172 43.27 -8.23 17.88
C PHE A 172 42.23 -7.37 17.14
N LYS A 173 41.83 -7.76 15.91
CA LYS A 173 40.84 -6.99 15.12
C LYS A 173 39.39 -7.28 15.51
N SER A 174 39.10 -8.47 16.03
CA SER A 174 37.76 -8.86 16.49
C SER A 174 37.33 -8.16 17.77
N SER A 175 38.28 -7.70 18.61
CA SER A 175 38.03 -6.94 19.84
C SER A 175 37.61 -5.49 19.56
N ILE A 176 38.21 -4.84 18.56
CA ILE A 176 38.02 -3.42 18.26
C ILE A 176 36.69 -3.16 17.53
N PHE A 177 36.30 -4.08 16.64
CA PHE A 177 35.06 -3.97 15.85
C PHE A 177 34.04 -5.01 16.26
N THR A 178 33.75 -5.12 17.57
CA THR A 178 32.61 -5.91 18.04
C THR A 178 31.31 -5.14 17.78
N LYS A 179 30.82 -5.19 16.54
CA LYS A 179 29.41 -4.88 16.29
C LYS A 179 28.64 -5.96 17.04
N LYS A 180 28.16 -5.65 18.26
CA LYS A 180 27.31 -6.53 19.08
C LYS A 180 26.08 -6.85 18.24
N ARG A 181 26.16 -7.93 17.43
CA ARG A 181 25.00 -8.50 16.75
C ARG A 181 24.13 -9.03 17.86
N ARG A 182 23.03 -8.33 18.17
CA ARG A 182 22.00 -8.88 19.05
C ARG A 182 21.57 -10.19 18.40
N LYS A 183 21.86 -11.32 19.04
CA LYS A 183 21.37 -12.62 18.61
C LYS A 183 19.88 -12.63 18.93
N ILE A 184 19.05 -12.45 17.92
CA ILE A 184 17.61 -12.65 18.07
C ILE A 184 17.41 -14.15 18.20
N THR A 185 17.03 -14.59 19.40
CA THR A 185 16.92 -16.00 19.80
C THR A 185 15.54 -16.61 19.55
N SER A 186 14.54 -15.80 19.19
CA SER A 186 13.19 -16.29 18.88
C SER A 186 12.43 -15.34 17.96
N LEU A 187 11.46 -15.88 17.22
CA LEU A 187 10.53 -15.09 16.41
C LEU A 187 9.82 -14.00 17.22
N ASN A 188 9.45 -14.29 18.47
CA ASN A 188 8.79 -13.30 19.33
C ASN A 188 9.72 -12.11 19.65
N ASN A 189 11.01 -12.36 19.82
CA ASN A 189 11.99 -11.29 20.01
C ASN A 189 12.19 -10.50 18.71
N GLU A 190 12.21 -11.18 17.55
CA GLU A 190 12.28 -10.55 16.23
C GLU A 190 11.13 -9.55 16.01
N ILE A 191 9.90 -9.99 16.30
CA ILE A 191 8.69 -9.18 16.16
C ILE A 191 8.71 -7.98 17.12
N LYS A 192 9.08 -8.22 18.38
CA LYS A 192 9.19 -7.14 19.39
C LYS A 192 10.24 -6.11 19.00
N ASP A 193 11.43 -6.54 18.57
CA ASP A 193 12.51 -5.65 18.16
C ASP A 193 12.11 -4.80 16.94
N TYR A 194 11.43 -5.41 15.97
CA TYR A 194 10.94 -4.69 14.79
C TYR A 194 9.91 -3.61 15.15
N PHE A 195 8.90 -3.94 15.95
CA PHE A 195 7.87 -2.97 16.33
C PHE A 195 8.37 -1.90 17.31
N ALA A 196 9.36 -2.23 18.16
CA ALA A 196 9.99 -1.25 19.06
C ALA A 196 10.95 -0.29 18.35
N SER A 197 11.41 -0.63 17.15
CA SER A 197 12.31 0.24 16.38
C SER A 197 11.58 1.44 15.78
N GLU A 198 12.29 2.55 15.60
CA GLU A 198 11.74 3.79 15.03
C GLU A 198 11.15 3.58 13.63
N THR A 199 10.03 4.24 13.34
CA THR A 199 9.42 4.24 12.01
C THR A 199 10.28 5.00 11.02
N GLU A 200 10.51 4.42 9.84
CA GLU A 200 11.33 5.03 8.81
C GLU A 200 10.63 6.22 8.12
N ASP A 201 11.42 7.10 7.52
CA ASP A 201 10.92 8.24 6.76
C ASP A 201 10.15 7.82 5.48
N LYS A 202 9.29 8.70 4.96
CA LYS A 202 8.53 8.49 3.73
C LYS A 202 9.42 8.16 2.52
N SER A 203 10.66 8.67 2.48
CA SER A 203 11.64 8.40 1.42
C SER A 203 12.26 7.00 1.47
N CYS A 204 12.05 6.24 2.54
CA CYS A 204 12.57 4.88 2.68
C CYS A 204 11.93 3.93 1.66
N ASP A 205 12.77 3.14 0.99
CA ASP A 205 12.34 2.02 0.15
C ASP A 205 12.22 0.74 1.02
N PRO A 206 11.00 0.20 1.23
CA PRO A 206 10.80 -1.02 1.99
C PRO A 206 11.62 -2.22 1.48
N LEU A 207 11.85 -2.33 0.16
CA LEU A 207 12.64 -3.43 -0.42
C LEU A 207 14.10 -3.38 0.04
N LEU A 208 14.69 -2.18 0.02
CA LEU A 208 16.07 -1.97 0.46
C LEU A 208 16.19 -2.14 1.97
N TYR A 209 15.22 -1.65 2.74
CA TYR A 209 15.16 -1.84 4.19
C TYR A 209 15.20 -3.33 4.57
N TRP A 210 14.32 -4.14 3.98
CA TRP A 210 14.26 -5.57 4.29
C TRP A 210 15.49 -6.34 3.79
N LYS A 211 16.11 -5.89 2.70
CA LYS A 211 17.39 -6.45 2.22
C LYS A 211 18.54 -6.16 3.19
N ALA A 212 18.59 -4.96 3.78
CA ALA A 212 19.61 -4.58 4.76
C ALA A 212 19.41 -5.29 6.11
N ASN A 213 18.14 -5.50 6.50
CA ASN A 213 17.78 -6.09 7.80
C ASN A 213 17.57 -7.60 7.77
N SER A 214 17.69 -8.28 6.62
CA SER A 214 17.39 -9.73 6.51
C SER A 214 18.26 -10.63 7.39
N THR A 215 19.44 -10.17 7.81
CA THR A 215 20.31 -10.93 8.73
C THR A 215 19.87 -10.79 10.19
N GLN A 216 19.25 -9.67 10.55
CA GLN A 216 18.77 -9.40 11.90
C GLN A 216 17.33 -9.89 12.07
N LEU A 217 16.49 -9.67 11.06
CA LEU A 217 15.07 -10.04 11.04
C LEU A 217 14.80 -11.08 9.92
N PRO A 218 15.28 -12.32 10.07
CA PRO A 218 15.21 -13.32 9.00
C PRO A 218 13.78 -13.79 8.66
N SER A 219 12.92 -14.01 9.66
CA SER A 219 11.55 -14.52 9.44
C SER A 219 10.67 -13.44 8.83
N LEU A 220 10.77 -12.22 9.36
CA LEU A 220 10.03 -11.07 8.85
C LEU A 220 10.50 -10.69 7.45
N ALA A 221 11.82 -10.76 7.16
CA ALA A 221 12.31 -10.56 5.80
C ALA A 221 11.79 -11.64 4.83
N ASN A 222 11.69 -12.90 5.27
CA ASN A 222 11.08 -13.99 4.48
C ASN A 222 9.61 -13.71 4.17
N MET A 223 8.83 -13.40 5.21
CA MET A 223 7.42 -13.07 5.10
C MET A 223 7.20 -11.87 4.18
N THR A 224 8.00 -10.81 4.36
CA THR A 224 7.93 -9.61 3.55
C THR A 224 8.20 -9.94 2.09
N ARG A 225 9.29 -10.62 1.75
CA ARG A 225 9.60 -11.01 0.36
C ARG A 225 8.44 -11.71 -0.36
N LYS A 226 7.69 -12.55 0.35
CA LYS A 226 6.52 -13.24 -0.22
C LYS A 226 5.35 -12.31 -0.46
N PHE A 227 5.11 -11.35 0.43
CA PHE A 227 4.02 -10.38 0.28
C PHE A 227 4.37 -9.25 -0.68
N LEU A 228 5.64 -8.85 -0.77
CA LEU A 228 6.08 -7.83 -1.74
C LEU A 228 6.00 -8.33 -3.19
N ALA A 229 6.08 -9.65 -3.41
CA ALA A 229 5.95 -10.26 -4.74
C ALA A 229 4.51 -10.28 -5.26
N VAL A 230 3.52 -9.93 -4.43
CA VAL A 230 2.10 -9.91 -4.80
C VAL A 230 1.72 -8.46 -5.11
N PRO A 231 1.44 -8.10 -6.38
CA PRO A 231 0.90 -6.78 -6.69
C PRO A 231 -0.54 -6.67 -6.16
N ALA A 232 -0.90 -5.53 -5.60
CA ALA A 232 -2.27 -5.26 -5.15
C ALA A 232 -3.24 -4.99 -6.30
N SER A 233 -2.73 -4.54 -7.47
CA SER A 233 -3.52 -4.33 -8.69
C SER A 233 -3.16 -5.33 -9.77
N ARG A 234 -4.17 -5.80 -10.51
CA ARG A 234 -4.00 -6.63 -11.71
C ARG A 234 -3.33 -5.86 -12.86
N GLU A 235 -3.31 -4.53 -12.85
CA GLU A 235 -2.65 -3.70 -13.88
C GLU A 235 -1.13 -3.86 -13.90
N GLY A 236 -0.49 -4.21 -12.77
CA GLY A 236 0.94 -4.50 -12.73
C GLY A 236 1.35 -5.69 -13.61
N PHE A 237 0.41 -6.56 -13.99
CA PHE A 237 0.67 -7.65 -14.95
C PHE A 237 0.48 -7.23 -16.41
N LEU A 238 -0.27 -6.16 -16.69
CA LEU A 238 -0.62 -5.73 -18.05
C LEU A 238 0.36 -4.69 -18.61
N CYS A 239 1.03 -3.91 -17.77
CA CYS A 239 2.04 -2.92 -18.20
C CYS A 239 3.48 -3.47 -18.18
N ARG A 240 3.72 -4.73 -18.59
CA ARG A 240 5.07 -5.07 -19.05
C ARG A 240 5.27 -4.40 -20.42
N PRO A 241 6.31 -3.58 -20.62
CA PRO A 241 6.56 -2.97 -21.92
C PRO A 241 6.78 -4.09 -22.93
N SER A 242 5.88 -4.23 -23.89
CA SER A 242 6.13 -4.97 -25.11
C SER A 242 7.18 -4.21 -25.93
N HIS A 243 8.45 -4.40 -25.56
CA HIS A 243 9.57 -4.08 -26.44
C HIS A 243 9.60 -5.06 -27.62
N THR A 244 8.60 -4.96 -28.48
CA THR A 244 8.65 -5.43 -29.87
C THR A 244 7.99 -4.34 -30.71
N ARG A 245 8.75 -3.27 -30.91
CA ARG A 245 8.52 -2.30 -31.98
C ARG A 245 8.84 -3.02 -33.29
N LEU A 246 7.89 -3.78 -33.82
CA LEU A 246 7.98 -4.28 -35.19
C LEU A 246 7.73 -3.10 -36.13
N HIS A 247 8.78 -2.75 -36.85
CA HIS A 247 8.78 -1.82 -37.97
C HIS A 247 7.68 -2.15 -38.96
N THR A 248 6.69 -1.27 -39.10
CA THR A 248 5.91 -1.18 -40.34
C THR A 248 6.61 -0.20 -41.27
N LYS A 249 7.54 -0.73 -42.08
CA LYS A 249 7.96 -0.08 -43.34
C LYS A 249 7.56 -0.98 -44.51
N SER A 250 6.67 -0.40 -45.33
CA SER A 250 6.53 -0.54 -46.80
C SER A 250 6.48 -1.93 -47.43
N HIS A 251 5.41 -2.19 -48.19
CA HIS A 251 5.58 -2.54 -49.61
C HIS A 251 4.45 -1.96 -50.46
N VAL A 252 4.83 -0.98 -51.27
CA VAL A 252 4.18 -0.62 -52.53
C VAL A 252 4.58 -1.70 -53.54
N HIS A 253 3.61 -2.31 -54.22
CA HIS A 253 3.77 -3.01 -55.50
C HIS A 253 2.45 -2.76 -56.25
N GLN A 254 2.41 -1.84 -57.23
CA GLN A 254 2.75 -2.03 -58.65
C GLN A 254 2.11 -3.28 -59.28
N ASN A 255 1.11 -2.98 -60.11
CA ASN A 255 0.47 -3.66 -61.24
C ASN A 255 1.22 -4.81 -61.92
N PRO A 256 0.47 -5.63 -62.67
CA PRO A 256 0.32 -5.38 -64.11
C PRO A 256 -1.04 -4.78 -64.50
#